data_AF-A0A178DB53-F1
#
_entry.id   AF-A0A178DB53-F1
#
_cell.length_a   1.000
_cell.length_b   1.000
_cell.length_c   1.000
_cell.angle_alpha   90.00
_cell.angle_beta   90.00
_cell.angle_gamma   90.00
#
_symmetry.space_group_name_H-M   'P 1'
#
loop_
_entity.id
_entity.type
_entity.pdbx_description
1 polymer ?
#
loop_
_entity_poly.entity_id
_entity_poly.type
_entity_poly.pdbx_seq_one_letter_code
_entity_poly.pdbx_strand_id
1 'polypeptide(L)'
;MDLPAFKPASYDSWIVGTVRVVVHNLGPVKPGAHISYNHWTVSLLVAPTAQDAKEQRFSGSVRLDLRPEGPKNGTLHVDWFGYLLSQNAAKHFDFTAVNSDGQMTVRAVKDLLHAKKRHQYTMTINGGCQWWVYVLHYVSQTQA
;
A
#
# COMPACT_ATOMS: atom_id res chain seq x y z
N MET A 1 -22.28 1.52 -0.71
CA MET A 1 -21.79 2.79 -1.30
C MET A 1 -20.52 2.43 -2.04
N ASP A 2 -20.50 2.57 -3.37
CA ASP A 2 -19.35 2.17 -4.18
C ASP A 2 -18.20 3.16 -4.01
N LEU A 3 -17.19 2.78 -3.23
CA LEU A 3 -16.02 3.63 -3.00
C LEU A 3 -15.17 3.68 -4.28
N PRO A 4 -14.68 4.87 -4.70
CA PRO A 4 -13.86 5.01 -5.89
C PRO A 4 -12.66 4.05 -5.95
N ALA A 5 -12.04 3.76 -4.81
CA ALA A 5 -10.91 2.84 -4.67
C ALA A 5 -11.18 1.41 -5.15
N PHE A 6 -12.43 0.95 -5.14
CA PHE A 6 -12.80 -0.41 -5.52
C PHE A 6 -13.46 -0.51 -6.90
N LYS A 7 -13.60 0.62 -7.61
CA LYS A 7 -14.06 0.58 -9.00
C LYS A 7 -13.04 -0.17 -9.87
N PRO A 8 -13.50 -0.83 -10.95
CA PRO A 8 -12.61 -1.46 -11.92
C PRO A 8 -11.59 -0.46 -12.48
N ALA A 9 -10.33 -0.87 -12.56
CA ALA A 9 -9.24 -0.07 -13.12
C ALA A 9 -8.40 -0.90 -14.09
N SER A 10 -7.71 -0.23 -15.03
CA SER A 10 -6.88 -0.91 -16.05
C SER A 10 -5.72 -1.73 -15.46
N TYR A 11 -5.29 -1.42 -14.24
CA TYR A 11 -4.22 -2.11 -13.53
C TYR A 11 -4.69 -3.29 -12.67
N ASP A 12 -6.00 -3.57 -12.61
CA ASP A 12 -6.56 -4.57 -11.69
C ASP A 12 -6.05 -6.00 -11.99
N SER A 13 -5.79 -6.32 -13.26
CA SER A 13 -5.25 -7.62 -13.69
C SER A 13 -3.73 -7.73 -13.59
N TRP A 14 -3.03 -6.66 -13.23
CA TRP A 14 -1.58 -6.67 -13.18
C TRP A 14 -1.07 -7.53 -12.02
N ILE A 15 -0.05 -8.33 -12.31
CA ILE A 15 0.60 -9.18 -11.32
C ILE A 15 1.47 -8.31 -10.42
N VAL A 16 1.28 -8.45 -9.12
CA VAL A 16 2.10 -7.81 -8.09
C VAL A 16 3.24 -8.78 -7.77
N GLY A 17 4.49 -8.34 -7.94
CA GLY A 17 5.66 -9.12 -7.54
C GLY A 17 6.07 -8.84 -6.09
N THR A 18 5.90 -7.60 -5.65
CA THR A 18 6.31 -7.18 -4.30
C THR A 18 5.29 -6.23 -3.71
N VAL A 19 4.92 -6.46 -2.45
CA VAL A 19 4.22 -5.49 -1.62
C VAL A 19 5.27 -4.74 -0.82
N ARG A 20 5.45 -3.45 -1.10
CA ARG A 20 6.33 -2.56 -0.37
C ARG A 20 5.54 -1.68 0.58
N VAL A 21 5.86 -1.71 1.85
CA VAL A 21 5.31 -0.81 2.85
C VAL A 21 6.34 0.27 3.14
N VAL A 22 5.95 1.53 3.00
CA VAL A 22 6.84 2.68 3.19
C VAL A 22 6.34 3.51 4.37
N VAL A 23 7.25 3.80 5.29
CA VAL A 23 7.04 4.76 6.38
C VAL A 23 7.66 6.09 5.96
N HIS A 24 6.82 7.07 5.65
CA HIS A 24 7.23 8.43 5.31
C HIS A 24 7.47 9.22 6.59
N ASN A 25 8.60 9.93 6.64
CA ASN A 25 8.85 10.91 7.68
C ASN A 25 8.34 12.28 7.20
N LEU A 26 7.21 12.74 7.73
CA LEU A 26 6.67 14.07 7.42
C LEU A 26 7.14 15.14 8.42
N GLY A 27 8.06 14.79 9.32
CA GLY A 27 8.55 15.69 10.35
C GLY A 27 7.60 15.83 11.56
N PRO A 28 7.97 16.68 12.53
CA PRO A 28 7.23 16.85 13.77
C PRO A 28 5.90 17.55 13.52
N VAL A 29 4.88 17.25 14.34
CA VAL A 29 3.52 17.80 14.14
C VAL A 29 3.45 19.33 14.24
N LYS A 30 4.43 19.90 14.94
CA LYS A 30 4.72 21.33 15.09
C LYS A 30 6.20 21.47 15.42
N PRO A 31 6.83 22.64 15.19
CA PRO A 31 8.22 22.87 15.57
C PRO A 31 8.49 22.50 17.05
N GLY A 32 9.52 21.69 17.29
CA GLY A 32 9.93 21.25 18.64
C GLY A 32 9.10 20.12 19.27
N ALA A 33 8.09 19.56 18.59
CA ALA A 33 7.33 18.43 19.13
C ALA A 33 8.07 17.09 18.98
N HIS A 34 7.90 16.20 19.96
CA HIS A 34 8.43 14.84 19.94
C HIS A 34 7.56 13.83 19.17
N ILE A 35 6.38 14.26 18.72
CA ILE A 35 5.45 13.46 17.91
C ILE A 35 5.56 13.89 16.45
N SER A 36 5.59 12.93 15.52
CA SER A 36 5.70 13.17 14.08
C SER A 36 4.46 12.72 13.32
N TYR A 37 4.18 13.36 12.19
CA TYR A 37 3.13 12.95 11.26
C TYR A 37 3.59 11.79 10.37
N ASN A 38 4.20 10.75 10.94
CA ASN A 38 4.63 9.61 10.12
C ASN A 38 3.42 9.05 9.37
N HIS A 39 3.55 8.99 8.05
CA HIS A 39 2.49 8.49 7.17
C HIS A 39 2.96 7.18 6.55
N TRP A 40 2.07 6.21 6.46
CA TRP A 40 2.43 4.92 5.87
C TRP A 40 1.72 4.80 4.54
N THR A 41 2.38 4.23 3.55
CA THR A 41 1.73 3.87 2.27
C THR A 41 2.12 2.47 1.90
N VAL A 42 1.25 1.80 1.15
CA VAL A 42 1.56 0.52 0.54
C VAL A 42 1.72 0.73 -0.95
N SER A 43 2.81 0.23 -1.52
CA SER A 43 3.08 0.19 -2.94
C SER A 43 3.05 -1.26 -3.41
N LEU A 44 2.12 -1.57 -4.32
CA LEU A 44 2.08 -2.84 -5.03
C LEU A 44 3.00 -2.71 -6.25
N LEU A 45 4.21 -3.25 -6.15
CA LEU A 45 5.19 -3.21 -7.22
C LEU A 45 4.82 -4.27 -8.25
N VAL A 46 4.51 -3.81 -9.46
CA VAL A 46 4.09 -4.65 -10.57
C VAL A 46 5.27 -5.49 -11.02
N ALA A 47 5.03 -6.78 -11.25
CA ALA A 47 6.05 -7.69 -11.72
C ALA A 47 6.70 -7.14 -13.01
N PRO A 48 8.04 -7.20 -13.12
CA PRO A 48 8.74 -6.62 -14.26
C PRO A 48 8.35 -7.33 -15.57
N THR A 49 8.24 -6.56 -16.65
CA THR A 49 8.23 -7.14 -18.00
C THR A 49 9.61 -7.71 -18.34
N ALA A 50 9.70 -8.49 -19.43
CA ALA A 50 10.99 -8.99 -19.92
C ALA A 50 12.00 -7.87 -20.22
N GLN A 51 11.53 -6.67 -20.56
CA GLN A 51 12.37 -5.49 -20.77
C GLN A 51 12.79 -4.87 -19.42
N ASP A 52 11.87 -4.71 -18.48
CA ASP A 52 12.18 -4.14 -17.16
C ASP A 52 13.15 -5.02 -16.36
N ALA A 53 13.05 -6.34 -16.53
CA ALA A 53 13.93 -7.31 -15.90
C ALA A 53 15.40 -7.14 -16.34
N LYS A 54 15.65 -6.76 -17.60
CA LYS A 54 17.01 -6.47 -18.10
C LYS A 54 17.61 -5.24 -17.44
N GLU A 55 16.78 -4.28 -17.05
CA GLU A 55 17.19 -3.02 -16.43
C GLU A 55 17.06 -3.04 -14.90
N GLN A 56 16.66 -4.18 -14.31
CA GLN A 56 16.39 -4.35 -12.88
C GLN A 56 15.39 -3.32 -12.32
N ARG A 57 14.37 -2.96 -13.12
CA ARG A 57 13.32 -2.00 -12.73
C ARG A 57 12.00 -2.71 -12.51
N PHE A 58 11.11 -2.08 -11.75
CA PHE A 58 9.70 -2.45 -11.72
C PHE A 58 8.96 -1.68 -12.82
N SER A 59 7.97 -2.31 -13.45
CA SER A 59 7.16 -1.67 -14.51
C SER A 59 6.29 -0.52 -13.97
N GLY A 60 5.98 -0.54 -12.67
CA GLY A 60 5.16 0.49 -12.02
C GLY A 60 4.81 0.12 -10.58
N SER A 61 4.09 1.03 -9.92
CA SER A 61 3.54 0.82 -8.59
C SER A 61 2.09 1.28 -8.53
N VAL A 62 1.21 0.41 -8.03
CA VAL A 62 -0.12 0.84 -7.57
C VAL A 62 -0.01 1.17 -6.09
N ARG A 63 -0.18 2.45 -5.74
CA ARG A 63 -0.10 2.91 -4.36
C ARG A 63 -1.48 2.88 -3.71
N LEU A 64 -1.54 2.23 -2.56
CA LEU A 64 -2.67 2.24 -1.63
C LEU A 64 -2.33 3.23 -0.53
N ASP A 65 -3.11 4.29 -0.45
CA ASP A 65 -2.83 5.46 0.38
C ASP A 65 -4.09 5.85 1.14
N LEU A 66 -4.09 5.73 2.46
CA LEU A 66 -5.22 6.17 3.27
C LEU A 66 -5.03 7.64 3.61
N ARG A 67 -5.84 8.51 3.02
CA ARG A 67 -5.77 9.95 3.28
C ARG A 67 -6.76 10.31 4.38
N PRO A 68 -6.34 11.12 5.36
CA PRO A 68 -7.26 11.57 6.41
C PRO A 68 -8.36 12.44 5.81
N GLU A 69 -9.60 12.17 6.20
CA GLU A 69 -10.78 12.99 5.93
C GLU A 69 -11.39 13.40 7.27
N GLY A 70 -11.01 14.59 7.75
CA GLY A 70 -11.40 15.07 9.07
C GLY A 70 -10.69 14.35 10.23
N PRO A 71 -11.19 14.50 11.47
CA PRO A 71 -10.45 14.11 12.67
C PRO A 71 -10.45 12.60 12.96
N LYS A 72 -11.40 11.86 12.38
CA LYS A 72 -11.62 10.45 12.69
C LYS A 72 -11.75 9.57 11.48
N ASN A 73 -11.97 10.09 10.28
CA ASN A 73 -12.19 9.26 9.10
C ASN A 73 -10.99 9.35 8.15
N GLY A 74 -10.87 8.36 7.28
CA GLY A 74 -9.93 8.40 6.18
C GLY A 74 -10.50 7.66 4.98
N THR A 75 -10.13 8.10 3.79
CA THR A 75 -10.52 7.48 2.54
C THR A 75 -9.32 6.77 1.93
N LEU A 76 -9.55 5.53 1.49
CA LEU A 76 -8.56 4.80 0.73
C LEU A 76 -8.48 5.41 -0.68
N HIS A 77 -7.30 5.82 -1.08
CA HIS A 77 -6.96 6.18 -2.45
C HIS A 77 -6.10 5.08 -3.07
N VAL A 78 -6.39 4.79 -4.34
CA VAL A 78 -5.66 3.80 -5.13
C VAL A 78 -5.23 4.49 -6.41
N ASP A 79 -3.95 4.81 -6.48
CA ASP A 79 -3.37 5.59 -7.56
C ASP A 79 -2.24 4.79 -8.22
N TRP A 80 -2.15 4.85 -9.54
CA TRP A 80 -1.02 4.26 -10.28
C TRP A 80 0.07 5.31 -10.48
N PHE A 81 1.33 4.88 -10.34
CA PHE A 81 2.51 5.68 -10.61
C PHE A 81 3.53 4.86 -11.40
N GLY A 82 4.26 5.52 -12.31
CA GLY A 82 5.56 5.02 -12.76
C GLY A 82 6.48 4.87 -11.55
N TYR A 83 7.24 3.78 -11.46
CA TYR A 83 7.96 3.50 -10.23
C TYR A 83 9.21 4.39 -10.07
N LEU A 84 9.18 5.25 -9.05
CA LEU A 84 10.32 6.02 -8.55
C LEU A 84 10.41 5.82 -7.04
N LEU A 85 11.53 5.24 -6.57
CA LEU A 85 11.80 5.13 -5.15
C LEU A 85 12.20 6.51 -4.61
N SER A 86 11.31 7.14 -3.86
CA SER A 86 11.63 8.39 -3.15
C SER A 86 12.62 8.13 -2.01
N GLN A 87 13.59 9.02 -1.83
CA GLN A 87 14.55 8.98 -0.72
C GLN A 87 13.96 9.48 0.61
N ASN A 88 12.73 10.02 0.60
CA ASN A 88 12.09 10.61 1.79
C ASN A 88 11.39 9.59 2.71
N ALA A 89 11.76 8.32 2.62
CA ALA A 89 11.26 7.27 3.49
C ALA A 89 12.14 7.16 4.75
N ALA A 90 11.51 7.12 5.94
CA ALA A 90 12.21 6.73 7.16
C ALA A 90 12.66 5.27 7.08
N LYS A 91 11.80 4.41 6.52
CA LYS A 91 12.04 2.98 6.33
C LYS A 91 11.08 2.41 5.29
N HIS A 92 11.47 1.31 4.66
CA HIS A 92 10.56 0.48 3.89
C HIS A 92 10.73 -1.00 4.24
N PHE A 93 9.69 -1.79 3.97
CA PHE A 93 9.66 -3.24 4.16
C PHE A 93 9.06 -3.87 2.92
N ASP A 94 9.72 -4.89 2.39
CA ASP A 94 9.28 -5.59 1.19
C ASP A 94 8.82 -7.00 1.53
N PHE A 95 7.72 -7.40 0.90
CA PHE A 95 7.16 -8.74 1.01
C PHE A 95 6.90 -9.28 -0.39
N THR A 96 7.29 -10.53 -0.64
CA THR A 96 6.92 -11.22 -1.88
C THR A 96 5.41 -11.39 -1.94
N ALA A 97 4.82 -11.01 -3.07
CA ALA A 97 3.38 -11.01 -3.25
C ALA A 97 2.93 -12.31 -3.94
N VAL A 98 2.64 -13.33 -3.16
CA VAL A 98 2.11 -14.62 -3.64
C VAL A 98 0.80 -14.95 -2.93
N ASN A 99 -0.11 -15.62 -3.63
CA ASN A 99 -1.31 -16.25 -3.06
C ASN A 99 -1.22 -17.78 -3.23
N SER A 100 -2.25 -18.51 -2.82
CA SER A 100 -2.37 -19.97 -2.97
C SER A 100 -2.20 -20.47 -4.41
N ASP A 101 -2.51 -19.65 -5.39
CA ASP A 101 -2.44 -19.98 -6.82
C ASP A 101 -1.09 -19.56 -7.45
N GLY A 102 -0.16 -19.07 -6.63
CA GLY A 102 1.18 -18.66 -7.03
C GLY A 102 1.29 -17.25 -7.63
N GLN A 103 0.18 -16.51 -7.78
CA GLN A 103 0.17 -15.16 -8.37
C GLN A 103 -0.82 -14.22 -7.69
N MET A 104 -0.32 -13.12 -7.12
CA MET A 104 -1.15 -12.06 -6.58
C MET A 104 -1.41 -10.98 -7.64
N THR A 105 -2.66 -10.58 -7.85
CA THR A 105 -3.01 -9.42 -8.70
C THR A 105 -3.36 -8.19 -7.86
N VAL A 106 -3.34 -7.00 -8.47
CA VAL A 106 -3.81 -5.78 -7.81
C VAL A 106 -5.26 -5.93 -7.36
N ARG A 107 -6.11 -6.54 -8.18
CA ARG A 107 -7.50 -6.82 -7.84
C ARG A 107 -7.63 -7.71 -6.62
N ALA A 108 -6.85 -8.79 -6.54
CA ALA A 108 -6.86 -9.70 -5.38
C ALA A 108 -6.52 -8.95 -4.08
N VAL A 109 -5.56 -8.02 -4.12
CA VAL A 109 -5.24 -7.17 -2.97
C VAL A 109 -6.38 -6.22 -2.62
N LYS A 110 -6.99 -5.56 -3.62
CA LYS A 110 -8.17 -4.69 -3.42
C LYS A 110 -9.33 -5.46 -2.79
N ASP A 111 -9.65 -6.63 -3.32
CA ASP A 111 -10.74 -7.49 -2.83
C ASP A 111 -10.48 -7.94 -1.39
N LEU A 112 -9.23 -8.30 -1.07
CA LEU A 112 -8.83 -8.63 0.30
C LEU A 112 -9.06 -7.46 1.26
N LEU A 113 -8.61 -6.25 0.90
CA LEU A 113 -8.80 -5.05 1.72
C LEU A 113 -10.28 -4.72 1.89
N HIS A 114 -11.08 -4.92 0.85
CA HIS A 114 -12.53 -4.75 0.91
C HIS A 114 -13.18 -5.77 1.84
N ALA A 115 -12.90 -7.06 1.66
CA ALA A 115 -13.46 -8.17 2.44
C ALA A 115 -13.12 -8.06 3.94
N LYS A 116 -11.91 -7.60 4.27
CA LYS A 116 -11.47 -7.36 5.64
C LYS A 116 -11.91 -5.99 6.20
N LYS A 117 -12.74 -5.25 5.46
CA LYS A 117 -13.23 -3.90 5.77
C LYS A 117 -12.11 -2.90 6.12
N ARG A 118 -10.93 -3.07 5.53
CA ARG A 118 -9.74 -2.26 5.85
C ARG A 118 -9.76 -0.87 5.23
N HIS A 119 -10.71 -0.60 4.35
CA HIS A 119 -11.02 0.74 3.87
C HIS A 119 -11.88 1.55 4.86
N GLN A 120 -12.51 0.89 5.85
CA GLN A 120 -13.31 1.54 6.89
C GLN A 120 -12.41 1.77 8.08
N TYR A 121 -11.67 2.88 8.07
CA TYR A 121 -10.73 3.19 9.13
C TYR A 121 -11.17 4.41 9.95
N THR A 122 -11.07 4.27 11.27
CA THR A 122 -11.23 5.38 12.21
C THR A 122 -9.88 5.75 12.80
N MET A 123 -9.36 6.96 12.53
CA MET A 123 -8.12 7.45 13.14
C MET A 123 -8.22 7.45 14.67
N THR A 124 -7.64 6.42 15.30
CA THR A 124 -7.41 6.40 16.74
C THR A 124 -6.21 7.28 17.09
N ILE A 125 -6.20 7.77 18.33
CA ILE A 125 -5.16 8.66 18.87
C ILE A 125 -3.76 8.03 18.91
N ASN A 126 -3.68 6.70 18.75
CA ASN A 126 -2.45 5.91 18.86
C ASN A 126 -1.83 5.52 17.50
N GLY A 127 -2.27 6.13 16.40
CA GLY A 127 -1.67 5.91 15.09
C GLY A 127 -2.37 4.80 14.31
N GLY A 128 -3.03 5.20 13.23
CA GLY A 128 -3.94 4.32 12.51
C GLY A 128 -3.42 3.59 11.30
N CYS A 129 -2.44 4.21 10.68
CA CYS A 129 -1.75 3.74 9.51
C CYS A 129 -0.76 2.59 9.83
N GLN A 130 -0.89 1.88 10.95
CA GLN A 130 -0.09 0.69 11.26
C GLN A 130 -0.91 -0.60 11.13
N TRP A 131 -2.24 -0.51 11.34
CA TRP A 131 -3.09 -1.69 11.50
C TRP A 131 -3.40 -2.43 10.18
N TRP A 132 -3.46 -1.70 9.06
CA TRP A 132 -3.56 -2.24 7.69
C TRP A 132 -2.31 -2.96 7.18
N VAL A 133 -1.11 -2.55 7.61
CA VAL A 133 0.16 -3.19 7.20
C VAL A 133 0.26 -4.62 7.70
N TYR A 134 -0.23 -4.86 8.92
CA TYR A 134 -0.25 -6.19 9.51
C TYR A 134 -1.02 -7.21 8.65
N VAL A 135 -2.07 -6.77 7.95
CA VAL A 135 -2.90 -7.65 7.10
C VAL A 135 -2.15 -8.07 5.84
N LEU A 136 -1.41 -7.15 5.21
CA LEU A 136 -0.62 -7.46 4.02
C LEU A 136 0.58 -8.33 4.36
N HIS A 137 1.19 -8.11 5.52
CA HIS A 137 2.24 -8.97 6.05
C HIS A 137 1.73 -10.41 6.25
N TYR A 138 0.55 -10.58 6.85
CA TYR A 138 -0.03 -11.92 7.11
C TYR A 138 -0.32 -12.71 5.83
N VAL A 139 -0.70 -12.03 4.75
CA VAL A 139 -1.02 -12.68 3.45
C VAL A 139 0.24 -13.22 2.78
N SER A 140 1.39 -12.58 2.99
CA SER A 140 2.67 -13.11 2.51
C SER A 140 3.17 -14.33 3.30
N GLN A 141 2.55 -14.67 4.43
CA GLN A 141 3.03 -15.72 5.34
C GLN A 141 2.05 -16.87 5.64
N THR A 142 0.74 -16.73 5.39
CA THR A 142 -0.27 -17.73 5.81
C THR A 142 -0.92 -18.53 4.69
N GLN A 143 -0.25 -18.66 3.55
CA GLN A 143 -0.67 -19.59 2.49
C GLN A 143 0.47 -20.50 2.00
N ALA A 144 1.46 -20.77 2.87
CA ALA A 144 2.44 -21.84 2.70
C ALA A 144 1.98 -23.10 3.44
#